data_AF-X1PG26-F1
#
_entry.id   AF-X1PG26-F1
#
_cell.length_a   1.000
_cell.length_b   1.000
_cell.length_c   1.000
_cell.angle_alpha   90.00
_cell.angle_beta   90.00
_cell.angle_gamma   90.00
#
_symmetry.space_group_name_H-M   'P 1'
#
loop_
_entity.id
_entity.type
_entity.pdbx_description
1 polymer ?
#
loop_
_entity_poly.entity_id
_entity_poly.type
_entity_poly.pdbx_seq_one_letter_code
_entity_poly.pdbx_strand_id
1 'polypeptide(L)'
;EAAWSNHERSKKHKKEVERLKREMLEEDLELAEEVNKMEPSISELTIHDAAEENLSVSRKKDKKKKKQQMKMQAAVEESDIPTPSDYAFSKEKERMENLGKVLPHLAQLPVYQERPEGSFDIFGYGSILFKPPPHAISYTPGYIQGYVRRFAQHSEDHRGTPERPGRVVTLVSAEHWHSLPNADEAPEGDIVWGISYTIDPAHADEVRAYLNHREKNGYTAMWEPIYGFHDDHPQTPRILLPEALVYVGLPENPAFVGPQPLD
;
A
#
# COMPACT_ATOMS: atom_id res chain seq x y z
N GLU A 1 -2.15 -12.83 -25.60
CA GLU A 1 -3.54 -12.34 -25.81
C GLU A 1 -4.58 -13.43 -26.06
N ALA A 2 -4.41 -14.36 -27.00
CA ALA A 2 -5.46 -15.37 -27.29
C ALA A 2 -5.71 -16.39 -26.15
N ALA A 3 -4.69 -16.74 -25.37
CA ALA A 3 -4.84 -17.60 -24.17
C ALA A 3 -5.52 -16.85 -23.00
N TRP A 4 -5.21 -15.55 -22.86
CA TRP A 4 -5.78 -14.62 -21.87
C TRP A 4 -7.30 -14.47 -22.06
N SER A 5 -7.75 -14.20 -23.29
CA SER A 5 -9.18 -14.02 -23.60
C SER A 5 -10.02 -15.29 -23.42
N ASN A 6 -9.40 -16.47 -23.58
CA ASN A 6 -10.08 -17.76 -23.39
C ASN A 6 -10.18 -18.15 -21.90
N HIS A 7 -9.23 -17.75 -21.06
CA HIS A 7 -9.23 -18.09 -19.63
C HIS A 7 -10.31 -17.32 -18.85
N GLU A 8 -10.45 -16.01 -19.09
CA GLU A 8 -11.52 -15.16 -18.49
C GLU A 8 -12.94 -15.64 -18.83
N ARG A 9 -13.12 -16.37 -19.94
CA ARG A 9 -14.43 -16.87 -20.39
C ARG A 9 -14.78 -18.26 -19.86
N SER A 10 -13.86 -18.96 -19.19
CA SER A 10 -14.12 -20.30 -18.68
C SER A 10 -15.23 -20.29 -17.62
N LYS A 11 -16.18 -21.25 -17.73
CA LYS A 11 -17.25 -21.42 -16.73
C LYS A 11 -16.70 -21.64 -15.31
N LYS A 12 -15.49 -22.23 -15.19
CA LYS A 12 -14.81 -22.46 -13.91
C LYS A 12 -14.38 -21.13 -13.29
N HIS A 13 -13.70 -20.28 -14.05
CA HIS A 13 -13.27 -18.95 -13.60
C HIS A 13 -14.47 -18.09 -13.17
N LYS A 14 -15.54 -18.05 -13.97
CA LYS A 14 -16.75 -17.30 -13.61
C LYS A 14 -17.39 -17.79 -12.31
N LYS A 15 -17.49 -19.12 -12.12
CA LYS A 15 -18.07 -19.69 -10.91
C LYS A 15 -17.24 -19.36 -9.67
N GLU A 16 -15.92 -19.34 -9.81
CA GLU A 16 -15.00 -19.04 -8.72
C GLU A 16 -15.08 -17.56 -8.31
N VAL A 17 -15.06 -16.64 -9.28
CA VAL A 17 -15.26 -15.21 -9.03
C VAL A 17 -16.61 -14.95 -8.34
N GLU A 18 -17.68 -15.64 -8.73
CA GLU A 18 -18.98 -15.54 -8.04
C GLU A 18 -18.98 -16.13 -6.63
N ARG A 19 -18.13 -17.13 -6.34
CA ARG A 19 -17.94 -17.64 -4.98
C ARG A 19 -17.24 -16.60 -4.12
N LEU A 20 -16.11 -16.06 -4.59
CA LEU A 20 -15.36 -15.01 -3.89
C LEU A 20 -16.22 -13.77 -3.63
N LYS A 21 -17.11 -13.41 -4.57
CA LYS A 21 -18.08 -12.31 -4.36
C LYS A 21 -19.04 -12.57 -3.19
N ARG A 22 -19.51 -13.81 -3.04
CA ARG A 22 -20.43 -14.17 -1.95
C ARG A 22 -19.70 -14.17 -0.60
N GLU A 23 -18.51 -14.76 -0.56
CA GLU A 23 -17.64 -14.76 0.61
C GLU A 23 -17.28 -13.33 1.03
N MET A 24 -16.97 -12.45 0.07
CA MET A 24 -16.71 -11.02 0.33
C MET A 24 -17.88 -10.32 1.03
N LEU A 25 -19.11 -10.54 0.55
CA LEU A 25 -20.30 -9.91 1.10
C LEU A 25 -20.61 -10.39 2.52
N GLU A 26 -20.42 -11.69 2.79
CA GLU A 26 -20.67 -12.29 4.09
C GLU A 26 -19.65 -11.80 5.13
N GLU A 27 -18.36 -11.79 4.77
CA GLU A 27 -17.28 -11.32 5.64
C GLU A 27 -17.29 -9.79 5.85
N ASP A 28 -17.73 -8.99 4.87
CA ASP A 28 -17.85 -7.54 5.04
C ASP A 28 -18.94 -7.16 6.06
N LEU A 29 -20.01 -7.97 6.14
CA LEU A 29 -21.03 -7.85 7.17
C LEU A 29 -20.48 -8.19 8.56
N GLU A 30 -19.70 -9.26 8.68
CA GLU A 30 -19.05 -9.66 9.94
C GLU A 30 -18.09 -8.58 10.46
N LEU A 31 -17.26 -8.00 9.58
CA LEU A 31 -16.30 -6.96 9.97
C LEU A 31 -16.99 -5.66 10.42
N ALA A 32 -18.12 -5.30 9.79
CA ALA A 32 -18.91 -4.15 10.21
C ALA A 32 -19.47 -4.33 11.63
N GLU A 33 -19.80 -5.57 12.01
CA GLU A 33 -20.20 -5.89 13.38
C GLU A 33 -19.03 -5.88 14.36
N GLU A 34 -17.82 -6.26 13.95
CA GLU A 34 -16.63 -6.25 14.81
C GLU A 34 -16.09 -4.83 15.07
N VAL A 35 -16.00 -3.99 14.04
CA VAL A 35 -15.53 -2.60 14.19
C VAL A 35 -16.45 -1.79 15.10
N ASN A 36 -17.77 -2.01 15.02
CA ASN A 36 -18.75 -1.41 15.92
C ASN A 36 -18.57 -1.84 17.39
N LYS A 37 -17.85 -2.94 17.67
CA LYS A 37 -17.56 -3.41 19.03
C LYS A 37 -16.26 -2.83 19.61
N MET A 38 -15.51 -2.01 18.85
CA MET A 38 -14.08 -1.74 19.11
C MET A 38 -13.67 -0.26 19.27
N GLU A 39 -14.55 0.69 19.63
CA GLU A 39 -14.14 2.09 19.90
C GLU A 39 -13.13 2.20 21.07
N PRO A 40 -11.94 2.85 20.89
CA PRO A 40 -10.96 3.02 21.96
C PRO A 40 -10.74 4.48 22.38
N SER A 41 -10.44 4.68 23.68
CA SER A 41 -9.91 5.93 24.25
C SER A 41 -8.48 6.18 23.78
N ILE A 42 -8.30 7.14 22.87
CA ILE A 42 -6.98 7.61 22.42
C ILE A 42 -6.62 8.88 23.20
N SER A 43 -5.78 8.73 24.22
CA SER A 43 -5.06 9.85 24.81
C SER A 43 -3.71 9.37 25.35
N GLU A 44 -2.67 10.14 25.02
CA GLU A 44 -1.28 10.07 25.50
C GLU A 44 -0.33 9.19 24.69
N LEU A 45 0.50 9.85 23.88
CA LEU A 45 1.93 9.54 23.70
C LEU A 45 2.64 10.79 23.16
N THR A 46 3.17 11.61 24.08
CA THR A 46 4.10 12.72 23.82
C THR A 46 5.54 12.19 23.78
N ILE A 47 6.38 12.73 22.88
CA ILE A 47 7.79 12.33 22.75
C ILE A 47 8.69 13.56 22.77
N HIS A 48 9.76 13.46 23.56
CA HIS A 48 10.80 14.47 23.78
C HIS A 48 12.02 14.27 22.84
N ASP A 49 12.61 15.39 22.42
CA ASP A 49 13.85 15.54 21.65
C ASP A 49 15.13 15.23 22.43
N ALA A 50 16.18 14.76 21.72
CA ALA A 50 17.59 14.98 22.07
C ALA A 50 18.53 14.78 20.86
N ALA A 51 19.59 15.60 20.83
CA ALA A 51 20.49 15.89 19.72
C ALA A 51 21.88 15.18 19.79
N GLU A 52 22.68 15.43 18.74
CA GLU A 52 24.17 15.49 18.63
C GLU A 52 24.97 14.40 17.86
N GLU A 53 25.48 14.83 16.69
CA GLU A 53 26.89 14.97 16.22
C GLU A 53 27.94 13.81 16.11
N ASN A 54 28.39 13.63 14.85
CA ASN A 54 29.78 13.74 14.29
C ASN A 54 30.78 12.56 14.07
N LEU A 55 31.38 12.61 12.85
CA LEU A 55 32.73 12.18 12.34
C LEU A 55 33.01 10.67 12.08
N SER A 56 33.79 10.17 11.09
CA SER A 56 34.40 10.67 9.82
C SER A 56 35.20 9.53 9.08
N VAL A 57 35.34 9.61 7.72
CA VAL A 57 36.37 9.08 6.75
C VAL A 57 36.71 7.54 6.68
N SER A 58 37.13 6.83 5.59
CA SER A 58 37.73 7.12 4.26
C SER A 58 37.87 5.85 3.34
N ARG A 59 37.90 6.08 2.00
CA ARG A 59 38.60 5.38 0.84
C ARG A 59 38.10 3.99 0.32
N LYS A 60 37.51 3.87 -0.89
CA LYS A 60 38.02 3.86 -2.33
C LYS A 60 38.75 2.55 -2.74
N LYS A 61 38.22 1.67 -3.62
CA LYS A 61 38.24 1.61 -5.12
C LYS A 61 37.74 0.18 -5.51
N ASP A 62 37.10 -0.16 -6.63
CA ASP A 62 37.52 0.02 -8.03
C ASP A 62 36.36 -0.19 -9.05
N LYS A 63 36.47 0.52 -10.17
CA LYS A 63 35.52 0.63 -11.30
C LYS A 63 35.94 -0.29 -12.45
N LYS A 64 35.05 -1.17 -12.95
CA LYS A 64 34.96 -1.40 -14.43
C LYS A 64 33.74 -2.17 -14.98
N LYS A 65 32.81 -2.64 -14.15
CA LYS A 65 31.55 -3.29 -14.63
C LYS A 65 30.28 -2.43 -14.45
N LYS A 66 30.45 -1.16 -14.06
CA LYS A 66 29.40 -0.20 -13.61
C LYS A 66 28.75 0.63 -14.74
N LYS A 67 29.22 0.52 -16.01
CA LYS A 67 28.82 1.47 -17.08
C LYS A 67 27.48 1.15 -17.75
N GLN A 68 26.95 -0.06 -17.64
CA GLN A 68 25.60 -0.39 -18.13
C GLN A 68 24.52 -0.27 -17.04
N GLN A 69 24.88 -0.37 -15.75
CA GLN A 69 24.00 -0.13 -14.60
C GLN A 69 23.80 1.37 -14.30
N MET A 70 24.83 2.20 -14.52
CA MET A 70 24.77 3.66 -14.33
C MET A 70 23.79 4.39 -15.25
N LYS A 71 23.38 3.82 -16.39
CA LYS A 71 22.41 4.49 -17.27
C LYS A 71 20.96 4.39 -16.79
N MET A 72 20.62 3.35 -16.01
CA MET A 72 19.32 3.29 -15.32
C MET A 72 19.40 3.98 -13.96
N GLN A 73 20.53 3.87 -13.26
CA GLN A 73 20.72 4.52 -11.95
C GLN A 73 20.85 6.05 -12.04
N ALA A 74 21.47 6.60 -13.09
CA ALA A 74 21.55 8.05 -13.30
C ALA A 74 20.23 8.69 -13.73
N ALA A 75 19.25 7.91 -14.20
CA ALA A 75 17.89 8.39 -14.41
C ALA A 75 17.06 8.39 -13.11
N VAL A 76 17.55 7.73 -12.05
CA VAL A 76 16.92 7.64 -10.71
C VAL A 76 17.66 8.51 -9.68
N GLU A 77 18.95 8.81 -9.88
CA GLU A 77 19.75 9.69 -9.00
C GLU A 77 19.44 11.18 -9.16
N GLU A 78 18.60 11.58 -10.12
CA GLU A 78 18.17 12.96 -10.32
C GLU A 78 16.71 13.21 -9.87
N SER A 79 16.08 12.22 -9.24
CA SER A 79 14.85 12.43 -8.48
C SER A 79 15.20 12.56 -7.00
N ASP A 80 14.88 13.70 -6.39
CA ASP A 80 14.88 13.87 -4.94
C ASP A 80 13.90 12.86 -4.33
N ILE A 81 14.39 11.67 -3.97
CA ILE A 81 13.60 10.61 -3.34
C ILE A 81 13.14 11.16 -1.98
N PRO A 82 11.84 11.38 -1.73
CA PRO A 82 11.37 11.86 -0.45
C PRO A 82 11.71 10.85 0.65
N THR A 83 12.71 11.17 1.48
CA THR A 83 13.02 10.39 2.68
C THR A 83 11.96 10.71 3.75
N PRO A 84 11.34 9.69 4.39
CA PRO A 84 10.48 9.93 5.55
C PRO A 84 11.25 10.70 6.68
N SER A 85 10.57 11.23 7.70
CA SER A 85 11.25 11.98 8.78
C SER A 85 12.06 11.07 9.71
N ASP A 86 13.18 11.58 10.27
CA ASP A 86 14.15 10.83 11.11
C ASP A 86 13.52 9.98 12.23
N TYR A 87 12.35 10.40 12.73
CA TYR A 87 11.55 9.72 13.74
C TYR A 87 11.02 8.33 13.29
N ALA A 88 10.90 8.10 12.00
CA ALA A 88 10.32 6.90 11.42
C ALA A 88 11.33 5.74 11.19
N PHE A 89 12.51 5.66 11.82
CA PHE A 89 13.58 4.79 11.25
C PHE A 89 14.42 3.90 12.15
N SER A 90 14.39 4.01 13.48
CA SER A 90 15.33 3.24 14.32
C SER A 90 14.85 1.85 14.75
N LYS A 91 13.73 1.35 14.23
CA LYS A 91 12.95 0.27 14.87
C LYS A 91 12.34 -0.77 13.92
N GLU A 92 13.02 -1.16 12.84
CA GLU A 92 12.46 -2.11 11.86
C GLU A 92 12.03 -3.46 12.47
N LYS A 93 12.88 -4.03 13.34
CA LYS A 93 12.54 -5.27 14.05
C LYS A 93 11.31 -5.11 14.96
N GLU A 94 11.25 -4.01 15.72
CA GLU A 94 10.10 -3.70 16.59
C GLU A 94 8.84 -3.42 15.75
N ARG A 95 8.97 -2.82 14.56
CA ARG A 95 7.88 -2.64 13.60
C ARG A 95 7.36 -3.97 13.10
N MET A 96 8.23 -4.89 12.71
CA MET A 96 7.82 -6.24 12.26
C MET A 96 7.12 -7.00 13.39
N GLU A 97 7.64 -6.92 14.61
CA GLU A 97 7.01 -7.53 15.80
C GLU A 97 5.64 -6.89 16.11
N ASN A 98 5.50 -5.57 15.95
CA ASN A 98 4.22 -4.88 16.15
C ASN A 98 3.24 -5.13 15.02
N LEU A 99 3.70 -5.23 13.76
CA LEU A 99 2.88 -5.59 12.62
C LEU A 99 2.24 -6.97 12.80
N GLY A 100 2.99 -7.95 13.29
CA GLY A 100 2.43 -9.29 13.58
C GLY A 100 1.37 -9.29 14.68
N LYS A 101 1.39 -8.32 15.61
CA LYS A 101 0.34 -8.15 16.63
C LYS A 101 -0.91 -7.49 16.07
N VAL A 102 -0.74 -6.49 15.20
CA VAL A 102 -1.84 -5.71 14.60
C VAL A 102 -2.51 -6.47 13.44
N LEU A 103 -1.73 -7.25 12.69
CA LEU A 103 -2.17 -7.99 11.50
C LEU A 103 -1.77 -9.47 11.66
N PRO A 104 -2.54 -10.25 12.44
CA PRO A 104 -2.18 -11.63 12.79
C PRO A 104 -2.04 -12.58 11.60
N HIS A 105 -2.74 -12.31 10.49
CA HIS A 105 -2.66 -13.13 9.27
C HIS A 105 -1.26 -13.11 8.64
N LEU A 106 -0.48 -12.06 8.87
CA LEU A 106 0.90 -11.98 8.35
C LEU A 106 1.81 -13.04 8.96
N ALA A 107 1.54 -13.48 10.20
CA ALA A 107 2.34 -14.51 10.87
C ALA A 107 2.31 -15.88 10.16
N GLN A 108 1.32 -16.09 9.29
CA GLN A 108 1.14 -17.32 8.53
C GLN A 108 1.78 -17.25 7.13
N LEU A 109 2.20 -16.06 6.68
CA LEU A 109 2.74 -15.84 5.35
C LEU A 109 4.27 -15.83 5.38
N PRO A 110 4.95 -16.61 4.50
CA PRO A 110 6.39 -16.51 4.37
C PRO A 110 6.80 -15.18 3.73
N VAL A 111 8.00 -14.70 4.05
CA VAL A 111 8.62 -13.54 3.37
C VAL A 111 9.57 -14.06 2.30
N TYR A 112 9.32 -13.74 1.03
CA TYR A 112 10.20 -14.12 -0.09
C TYR A 112 11.13 -12.96 -0.49
N GLN A 113 12.42 -13.27 -0.69
CA GLN A 113 13.36 -12.35 -1.34
C GLN A 113 13.19 -12.33 -2.86
N GLU A 114 12.87 -13.49 -3.46
CA GLU A 114 12.61 -13.64 -4.90
C GLU A 114 11.16 -14.09 -5.12
N ARG A 115 10.43 -13.38 -5.98
CA ARG A 115 9.03 -13.67 -6.29
C ARG A 115 8.90 -14.84 -7.26
N PRO A 116 7.94 -15.76 -7.09
CA PRO A 116 7.65 -16.79 -8.09
C PRO A 116 7.34 -16.17 -9.46
N GLU A 117 7.83 -16.80 -10.53
CA GLU A 117 7.52 -16.34 -11.89
C GLU A 117 6.00 -16.35 -12.15
N GLY A 118 5.48 -15.26 -12.70
CA GLY A 118 4.05 -15.10 -12.97
C GLY A 118 3.22 -14.62 -11.77
N SER A 119 3.81 -14.49 -10.58
CA SER A 119 3.14 -13.82 -9.46
C SER A 119 2.98 -12.32 -9.73
N PHE A 120 2.10 -11.67 -8.98
CA PHE A 120 2.04 -10.22 -8.94
C PHE A 120 1.83 -9.75 -7.50
N ASP A 121 2.19 -8.50 -7.25
CA ASP A 121 2.13 -7.85 -5.95
C ASP A 121 1.00 -6.82 -5.93
N ILE A 122 0.25 -6.74 -4.82
CA ILE A 122 -0.84 -5.77 -4.59
C ILE A 122 -0.60 -5.01 -3.28
N PHE A 123 -0.49 -3.69 -3.39
CA PHE A 123 -0.23 -2.79 -2.28
C PHE A 123 -1.52 -2.39 -1.56
N GLY A 124 -1.60 -2.76 -0.29
CA GLY A 124 -2.66 -2.35 0.62
C GLY A 124 -2.27 -1.14 1.46
N TYR A 125 -3.09 -0.09 1.42
CA TYR A 125 -2.98 1.10 2.27
C TYR A 125 -4.26 1.37 3.09
N GLY A 126 -5.31 0.57 2.91
CA GLY A 126 -6.61 0.70 3.55
C GLY A 126 -7.17 -0.66 3.97
N SER A 127 -8.39 -0.98 3.53
CA SER A 127 -9.06 -2.25 3.89
C SER A 127 -8.26 -3.51 3.51
N ILE A 128 -7.45 -3.45 2.43
CA ILE A 128 -6.57 -4.55 2.01
C ILE A 128 -5.53 -4.91 3.08
N LEU A 129 -5.14 -3.98 3.96
CA LEU A 129 -4.22 -4.29 5.07
C LEU A 129 -4.82 -5.32 6.02
N PHE A 130 -6.08 -5.18 6.38
CA PHE A 130 -6.78 -6.03 7.35
C PHE A 130 -7.46 -7.23 6.68
N LYS A 131 -7.85 -7.08 5.42
CA LYS A 131 -8.49 -8.12 4.60
C LYS A 131 -7.72 -8.28 3.29
N PRO A 132 -6.59 -9.01 3.32
CA PRO A 132 -5.82 -9.27 2.11
C PRO A 132 -6.66 -10.04 1.10
N PRO A 133 -6.35 -9.93 -0.21
CA PRO A 133 -6.98 -10.77 -1.21
C PRO A 133 -6.70 -12.26 -0.94
N PRO A 134 -7.56 -13.17 -1.43
CA PRO A 134 -7.31 -14.60 -1.36
C PRO A 134 -6.04 -14.95 -2.14
N HIS A 135 -5.46 -16.11 -1.83
CA HIS A 135 -4.23 -16.60 -2.47
C HIS A 135 -3.00 -15.70 -2.31
N ALA A 136 -2.98 -14.84 -1.28
CA ALA A 136 -1.76 -14.21 -0.82
C ALA A 136 -0.80 -15.29 -0.29
N ILE A 137 0.41 -15.35 -0.85
CA ILE A 137 1.45 -16.33 -0.52
C ILE A 137 2.67 -15.69 0.14
N SER A 138 2.77 -14.36 0.14
CA SER A 138 3.84 -13.62 0.80
C SER A 138 3.43 -12.17 1.04
N TYR A 139 4.24 -11.44 1.80
CA TYR A 139 4.05 -10.02 2.03
C TYR A 139 5.38 -9.27 2.11
N THR A 140 5.33 -7.96 1.87
CA THR A 140 6.46 -7.03 1.97
C THR A 140 5.97 -5.69 2.50
N PRO A 141 6.25 -5.38 3.77
CA PRO A 141 5.99 -4.06 4.34
C PRO A 141 6.87 -3.01 3.67
N GLY A 142 6.33 -1.82 3.47
CA GLY A 142 7.04 -0.72 2.82
C GLY A 142 6.15 0.49 2.64
N TYR A 143 6.55 1.37 1.73
CA TYR A 143 5.78 2.56 1.37
C TYR A 143 5.87 2.87 -0.12
N ILE A 144 4.90 3.62 -0.60
CA ILE A 144 4.92 4.29 -1.90
C ILE A 144 5.17 5.79 -1.71
N GLN A 145 5.60 6.50 -2.76
CA GLN A 145 5.94 7.92 -2.74
C GLN A 145 5.08 8.72 -3.72
N GLY A 146 4.97 10.03 -3.50
CA GLY A 146 4.21 10.95 -4.36
C GLY A 146 2.70 10.92 -4.09
N TYR A 147 2.27 10.32 -2.98
CA TYR A 147 0.87 10.18 -2.60
C TYR A 147 0.64 10.61 -1.16
N VAL A 148 -0.57 11.09 -0.89
CA VAL A 148 -1.11 11.22 0.46
C VAL A 148 -2.25 10.23 0.66
N ARG A 149 -2.38 9.69 1.87
CA ARG A 149 -3.53 8.88 2.28
C ARG A 149 -4.47 9.71 3.12
N ARG A 150 -5.73 9.82 2.68
CA ARG A 150 -6.75 10.65 3.35
C ARG A 150 -8.11 10.00 3.31
N PHE A 151 -8.95 10.28 4.32
CA PHE A 151 -10.38 9.93 4.33
C PHE A 151 -11.18 10.88 3.43
N ALA A 152 -10.80 10.97 2.16
CA ALA A 152 -11.30 11.96 1.22
C ALA A 152 -12.25 11.36 0.16
N GLN A 153 -12.79 10.16 0.41
CA GLN A 153 -13.73 9.50 -0.49
C GLN A 153 -15.02 9.12 0.23
N HIS A 154 -16.18 9.45 -0.35
CA HIS A 154 -17.48 8.99 0.12
C HIS A 154 -17.63 7.47 -0.09
N SER A 155 -18.25 6.81 0.89
CA SER A 155 -18.71 5.43 0.78
C SER A 155 -20.18 5.34 1.15
N GLU A 156 -21.01 5.03 0.17
CA GLU A 156 -22.45 4.83 0.33
C GLU A 156 -22.83 3.35 0.44
N ASP A 157 -21.89 2.45 0.14
CA ASP A 157 -22.16 1.01 -0.03
C ASP A 157 -21.46 0.12 0.99
N HIS A 158 -20.34 0.56 1.59
CA HIS A 158 -19.59 -0.23 2.57
C HIS A 158 -19.56 0.39 3.97
N ARG A 159 -19.43 1.71 4.06
CA ARG A 159 -19.26 2.43 5.35
C ARG A 159 -20.28 3.55 5.55
N GLY A 160 -21.37 3.52 4.80
CA GLY A 160 -22.45 4.50 4.87
C GLY A 160 -23.68 4.03 4.11
N THR A 161 -24.54 4.99 3.79
CA THR A 161 -25.76 4.82 2.98
C THR A 161 -25.86 5.98 1.99
N PRO A 162 -26.67 5.89 0.92
CA PRO A 162 -26.89 7.02 0.02
C PRO A 162 -27.37 8.29 0.74
N GLU A 163 -28.18 8.16 1.80
CA GLU A 163 -28.67 9.29 2.59
C GLU A 163 -27.64 9.82 3.60
N ARG A 164 -26.71 8.97 4.04
CA ARG A 164 -25.65 9.29 5.00
C ARG A 164 -24.34 8.59 4.58
N PRO A 165 -23.61 9.13 3.60
CA PRO A 165 -22.37 8.53 3.15
C PRO A 165 -21.33 8.55 4.27
N GLY A 166 -20.59 7.45 4.40
CA GLY A 166 -19.40 7.41 5.24
C GLY A 166 -18.18 7.99 4.53
N ARG A 167 -17.04 7.99 5.22
CA ARG A 167 -15.74 8.30 4.62
C ARG A 167 -14.84 7.08 4.62
N VAL A 168 -14.14 6.86 3.52
CA VAL A 168 -13.11 5.83 3.36
C VAL A 168 -11.81 6.45 2.89
N VAL A 169 -10.72 5.73 3.13
CA VAL A 169 -9.39 6.16 2.69
C VAL A 169 -9.25 6.06 1.18
N THR A 170 -8.58 7.05 0.59
CA THR A 170 -8.07 7.00 -0.78
C THR A 170 -6.63 7.49 -0.82
N LEU A 171 -5.92 7.10 -1.86
CA LEU A 171 -4.68 7.72 -2.27
C LEU A 171 -5.00 8.88 -3.20
N VAL A 172 -4.36 10.01 -2.98
CA VAL A 172 -4.41 11.19 -3.85
C VAL A 172 -2.96 11.52 -4.20
N SER A 173 -2.68 11.93 -5.44
CA SER A 173 -1.33 12.42 -5.74
C SER A 173 -1.02 13.63 -4.85
N ALA A 174 0.19 13.68 -4.31
CA ALA A 174 0.61 14.74 -3.42
C ALA A 174 0.48 16.11 -4.10
N GLU A 175 0.88 16.22 -5.36
CA GLU A 175 0.71 17.42 -6.18
C GLU A 175 -0.75 17.91 -6.20
N HIS A 176 -1.70 17.00 -6.46
CA HIS A 176 -3.10 17.37 -6.49
C HIS A 176 -3.58 17.80 -5.11
N TRP A 177 -3.26 17.02 -4.07
CA TRP A 177 -3.68 17.33 -2.70
C TRP A 177 -3.20 18.72 -2.27
N HIS A 178 -1.91 19.01 -2.43
CA HIS A 178 -1.31 20.28 -2.05
C HIS A 178 -1.82 21.47 -2.88
N SER A 179 -2.40 21.23 -4.06
CA SER A 179 -3.06 22.27 -4.84
C SER A 179 -4.45 22.67 -4.32
N LEU A 180 -5.06 21.83 -3.47
CA LEU A 180 -6.41 22.07 -2.95
C LEU A 180 -6.40 23.06 -1.79
N PRO A 181 -7.42 23.94 -1.70
CA PRO A 181 -7.55 24.84 -0.56
C PRO A 181 -7.78 24.04 0.72
N ASN A 182 -7.11 24.44 1.81
CA ASN A 182 -7.21 23.82 3.14
C ASN A 182 -6.69 22.36 3.20
N ALA A 183 -5.85 21.96 2.24
CA ALA A 183 -5.13 20.70 2.32
C ALA A 183 -4.18 20.68 3.53
N ASP A 184 -4.22 19.59 4.28
CA ASP A 184 -3.33 19.35 5.42
C ASP A 184 -2.05 18.62 4.97
N GLU A 185 -0.96 18.89 5.67
CA GLU A 185 0.31 18.17 5.51
C GLU A 185 0.34 16.92 6.40
N ALA A 186 0.78 15.79 5.84
CA ALA A 186 0.99 14.57 6.61
C ALA A 186 2.32 14.67 7.37
N PRO A 187 2.39 14.25 8.65
CA PRO A 187 3.66 14.24 9.38
C PRO A 187 4.72 13.32 8.77
N GLU A 188 4.30 12.31 8.02
CA GLU A 188 5.16 11.42 7.24
C GLU A 188 5.60 11.99 5.88
N GLY A 189 5.06 13.13 5.45
CA GLY A 189 5.27 13.71 4.12
C GLY A 189 4.49 12.99 3.01
N ASP A 190 4.94 13.12 1.76
CA ASP A 190 4.29 12.58 0.56
C ASP A 190 4.60 11.09 0.34
N ILE A 191 4.47 10.31 1.40
CA ILE A 191 4.63 8.86 1.39
C ILE A 191 3.41 8.20 2.00
N VAL A 192 3.15 6.95 1.60
CA VAL A 192 2.11 6.15 2.22
C VAL A 192 2.64 4.79 2.61
N TRP A 193 2.64 4.52 3.92
CA TRP A 193 2.97 3.22 4.48
C TRP A 193 1.86 2.20 4.24
N GLY A 194 2.29 0.98 3.90
CA GLY A 194 1.39 -0.13 3.65
C GLY A 194 2.12 -1.46 3.55
N ILE A 195 1.43 -2.44 2.99
CA ILE A 195 1.94 -3.80 2.80
C ILE A 195 1.63 -4.23 1.39
N SER A 196 2.64 -4.71 0.70
CA SER A 196 2.46 -5.44 -0.55
C SER A 196 2.20 -6.91 -0.27
N TYR A 197 1.15 -7.48 -0.86
CA TYR A 197 0.86 -8.92 -0.81
C TYR A 197 1.19 -9.56 -2.14
N THR A 198 1.95 -10.66 -2.12
CA THR A 198 2.25 -11.43 -3.33
C THR A 198 1.18 -12.47 -3.55
N ILE A 199 0.63 -12.51 -4.76
CA ILE A 199 -0.42 -13.45 -5.14
C ILE A 199 0.16 -14.66 -5.85
N ASP A 200 -0.37 -15.84 -5.53
CA ASP A 200 -0.01 -17.08 -6.20
C ASP A 200 -0.20 -16.96 -7.73
N PRO A 201 0.83 -17.25 -8.55
CA PRO A 201 0.71 -17.23 -10.00
C PRO A 201 -0.45 -18.08 -10.55
N ALA A 202 -0.79 -19.18 -9.88
CA ALA A 202 -1.90 -20.05 -10.28
C ALA A 202 -3.28 -19.38 -10.19
N HIS A 203 -3.39 -18.31 -9.39
CA HIS A 203 -4.62 -17.59 -9.10
C HIS A 203 -4.58 -16.11 -9.55
N ALA A 204 -3.50 -15.70 -10.24
CA ALA A 204 -3.25 -14.29 -10.53
C ALA A 204 -4.43 -13.59 -11.24
N ASP A 205 -4.97 -14.23 -12.29
CA ASP A 205 -6.08 -13.67 -13.07
C ASP A 205 -7.39 -13.58 -12.28
N GLU A 206 -7.67 -14.59 -11.46
CA GLU A 206 -8.84 -14.64 -10.59
C GLU A 206 -8.80 -13.54 -9.53
N VAL A 207 -7.66 -13.36 -8.89
CA VAL A 207 -7.47 -12.34 -7.85
C VAL A 207 -7.52 -10.93 -8.46
N ARG A 208 -6.98 -10.70 -9.66
CA ARG A 208 -7.15 -9.42 -10.37
C ARG A 208 -8.61 -9.12 -10.68
N ALA A 209 -9.36 -10.11 -11.15
CA ALA A 209 -10.80 -9.95 -11.42
C ALA A 209 -11.59 -9.66 -10.13
N TYR A 210 -11.24 -10.34 -9.03
CA TYR A 210 -11.78 -10.09 -7.70
C TYR A 210 -11.50 -8.65 -7.24
N LEU A 211 -10.24 -8.19 -7.32
CA LEU A 211 -9.84 -6.84 -6.91
C LEU A 211 -10.51 -5.76 -7.77
N ASN A 212 -10.60 -5.94 -9.08
CA ASN A 212 -11.31 -5.02 -9.97
C ASN A 212 -12.79 -4.88 -9.61
N HIS A 213 -13.41 -5.94 -9.09
CA HIS A 213 -14.79 -5.88 -8.60
C HIS A 213 -14.89 -5.20 -7.23
N ARG A 214 -13.97 -5.52 -6.31
CA ARG A 214 -13.89 -4.93 -4.97
C ARG A 214 -13.71 -3.41 -5.03
N GLU A 215 -12.86 -2.95 -5.94
CA GLU A 215 -12.46 -1.53 -6.05
C GLU A 215 -13.24 -0.76 -7.14
N LYS A 216 -14.37 -1.29 -7.61
CA LYS A 216 -15.18 -0.78 -8.74
C LYS A 216 -15.66 0.69 -8.61
N ASN A 217 -15.70 1.24 -7.39
CA ASN A 217 -16.29 2.57 -7.12
C ASN A 217 -15.25 3.69 -7.20
N GLY A 218 -14.67 3.87 -8.40
CA GLY A 218 -13.85 5.04 -8.72
C GLY A 218 -12.38 4.95 -8.32
N TYR A 219 -11.88 3.74 -8.03
CA TYR A 219 -10.44 3.49 -7.97
C TYR A 219 -9.90 3.09 -9.34
N THR A 220 -8.70 3.58 -9.64
CA THR A 220 -7.94 3.26 -10.84
C THR A 220 -6.74 2.40 -10.46
N ALA A 221 -6.52 1.33 -11.21
CA ALA A 221 -5.34 0.48 -11.06
C ALA A 221 -4.09 1.19 -11.61
N MET A 222 -3.06 1.32 -10.79
CA MET A 222 -1.73 1.82 -11.15
C MET A 222 -0.64 0.86 -10.68
N TRP A 223 0.57 1.01 -11.20
CA TRP A 223 1.72 0.20 -10.83
C TRP A 223 2.78 1.11 -10.24
N GLU A 224 3.13 0.86 -8.97
CA GLU A 224 4.06 1.69 -8.21
C GLU A 224 5.20 0.85 -7.61
N PRO A 225 6.42 1.38 -7.55
CA PRO A 225 7.49 0.74 -6.80
C PRO A 225 7.22 0.83 -5.30
N ILE A 226 7.56 -0.24 -4.59
CA ILE A 226 7.52 -0.28 -3.13
C ILE A 226 8.91 -0.02 -2.59
N TYR A 227 9.02 1.02 -1.77
CA TYR A 227 10.25 1.41 -1.10
C TYR A 227 10.29 0.87 0.33
N GLY A 228 11.50 0.71 0.83
CA GLY A 228 11.78 0.37 2.22
C GLY A 228 13.27 0.43 2.47
N PHE A 229 13.73 -0.24 3.53
CA PHE A 229 15.10 -0.18 3.99
C PHE A 229 15.74 -1.59 4.04
N HIS A 230 17.07 -1.68 4.04
CA HIS A 230 17.78 -2.92 4.40
C HIS A 230 18.36 -2.74 5.79
N ASP A 231 18.49 -3.83 6.55
CA ASP A 231 19.18 -3.83 7.84
C ASP A 231 20.61 -3.28 7.76
N ASP A 232 21.28 -3.46 6.61
CA ASP A 232 22.65 -2.99 6.39
C ASP A 232 22.75 -1.46 6.17
N HIS A 233 21.69 -0.84 5.65
CA HIS A 233 21.64 0.57 5.30
C HIS A 233 20.28 1.19 5.67
N PRO A 234 19.97 1.29 6.98
CA PRO A 234 18.65 1.74 7.46
C PRO A 234 18.34 3.21 7.13
N GLN A 235 19.34 3.97 6.68
CA GLN A 235 19.24 5.39 6.34
C GLN A 235 19.10 5.66 4.83
N THR A 236 19.05 4.62 3.99
CA THR A 236 18.96 4.80 2.54
C THR A 236 17.76 4.05 1.99
N PRO A 237 16.70 4.76 1.55
CA PRO A 237 15.59 4.17 0.83
C PRO A 237 16.07 3.36 -0.36
N ARG A 238 15.44 2.21 -0.57
CA ARG A 238 15.65 1.39 -1.76
C ARG A 238 14.33 0.81 -2.21
N ILE A 239 14.26 0.53 -3.49
CA ILE A 239 13.17 -0.22 -4.10
C ILE A 239 13.26 -1.66 -3.60
N LEU A 240 12.27 -2.09 -2.81
CA LEU A 240 12.08 -3.48 -2.39
C LEU A 240 11.36 -4.28 -3.47
N LEU A 241 10.38 -3.65 -4.13
CA LEU A 241 9.65 -4.22 -5.26
C LEU A 241 9.55 -3.17 -6.36
N PRO A 242 9.95 -3.48 -7.60
CA PRO A 242 9.91 -2.50 -8.68
C PRO A 242 8.49 -2.18 -9.14
N GLU A 243 7.56 -3.12 -9.00
CA GLU A 243 6.18 -2.98 -9.48
C GLU A 243 5.22 -3.69 -8.51
N ALA A 244 4.26 -2.95 -7.98
CA ALA A 244 3.11 -3.48 -7.27
C ALA A 244 1.84 -2.77 -7.76
N LEU A 245 0.77 -3.54 -7.95
CA LEU A 245 -0.55 -3.03 -8.26
C LEU A 245 -1.05 -2.22 -7.07
N VAL A 246 -1.55 -1.02 -7.32
CA VAL A 246 -2.18 -0.15 -6.33
C VAL A 246 -3.47 0.42 -6.91
N TYR A 247 -4.52 0.48 -6.09
CA TYR A 247 -5.78 1.12 -6.46
C TYR A 247 -5.78 2.54 -5.92
N VAL A 248 -6.06 3.54 -6.77
CA VAL A 248 -5.98 4.96 -6.39
C VAL A 248 -7.25 5.67 -6.81
N GLY A 249 -7.88 6.39 -5.89
CA GLY A 249 -9.04 7.21 -6.22
C GLY A 249 -8.57 8.49 -6.92
N LEU A 250 -8.83 8.59 -8.22
CA LEU A 250 -8.46 9.78 -8.98
C LEU A 250 -9.33 10.99 -8.57
N PRO A 251 -8.83 12.23 -8.74
CA PRO A 251 -9.60 13.44 -8.45
C PRO A 251 -10.95 13.52 -9.18
N GLU A 252 -11.03 12.92 -10.37
CA GLU A 252 -12.24 12.88 -11.19
C GLU A 252 -13.29 11.88 -10.67
N ASN A 253 -12.96 11.11 -9.64
CA ASN A 253 -13.90 10.20 -8.99
C ASN A 253 -15.06 11.02 -8.37
N PRO A 254 -16.32 10.79 -8.76
CA PRO A 254 -17.47 11.49 -8.18
C PRO A 254 -17.60 11.33 -6.66
N ALA A 255 -17.00 10.28 -6.09
CA ALA A 255 -16.96 10.06 -4.65
C ALA A 255 -15.86 10.86 -3.94
N PHE A 256 -14.95 11.54 -4.66
CA PHE A 256 -13.91 12.36 -4.05
C PHE A 256 -14.50 13.65 -3.46
N VAL A 257 -14.11 13.97 -2.23
CA VAL A 257 -14.67 15.10 -1.47
C VAL A 257 -13.65 16.15 -1.07
N GLY A 258 -12.37 15.94 -1.41
CA GLY A 258 -11.27 16.83 -1.05
C GLY A 258 -10.98 16.90 0.45
N PRO A 259 -10.14 17.87 0.84
CA PRO A 259 -9.86 18.20 2.24
C PRO A 259 -11.15 18.61 2.94
N GLN A 260 -11.46 17.90 4.02
CA GLN A 260 -12.48 18.29 4.97
C GLN A 260 -11.90 18.20 6.37
N PRO A 261 -12.30 19.11 7.25
CA PRO A 261 -11.84 19.04 8.61
C PRO A 261 -12.43 17.79 9.30
N LEU A 262 -11.77 17.35 10.38
CA LEU A 262 -12.09 16.10 11.06
C LEU A 262 -13.36 16.20 11.92
N ASP A 263 -13.90 17.41 12.10
CA ASP A 263 -15.04 17.77 12.96
C ASP A 263 -16.41 17.79 12.26
#